data_AF-A0A497QF67-F1
#
_entry.id   AF-A0A497QF67-F1
#
_cell.length_a   1.000
_cell.length_b   1.000
_cell.length_c   1.000
_cell.angle_alpha   90.00
_cell.angle_beta   90.00
_cell.angle_gamma   90.00
#
_symmetry.space_group_name_H-M   'P 1'
#
loop_
_entity.id
_entity.type
_entity.pdbx_description
1 polymer ?
#
loop_
_entity_poly.entity_id
_entity_poly.type
_entity_poly.pdbx_seq_one_letter_code
_entity_poly.pdbx_strand_id
1 'polypeptide(L)'
;MNKDDSLSHPEILKVSRIFRALAYPKRLEILMVLSTETSLTFAQLLNIIELGKTALANHLAELEKLHMISKPKRGVYSISQRGFRFLNLNTSLYEEMDAVSDENASGKDNSRSEAVKIKQERDLKSEKVSDTLSGGINLEKSVSVSKIPNRILCDNTALMVSHPNSFVGCLAGVLKSLGKDYDTTDVSCITGFAFLYRFPQTLDINCQSIPFGSDIWDIIAKNCRYFGVSLKFFQLNASFPSSPNVITLEDLARAQKIFRSVKQEISEDHCPKILWGGLIPEYYIVNGVNGYNYILHGLNSERKIKEFELRFDFINSPLYMQVWSVIVEKEEITNKMDEHDLVVQFIRLLEGEGVKNDKFVTGLESLKKWADYLMQSNLNAESFDFSYQNLLSQYILTQLLEAANFLKRIVEKYPRKTWNHYLEEAIFHLHQAYKHMQKYPVLFSSTLNSHNFPVSCSGGASLIKKSADCLYHVLKSLKSAEVLW
;
A
#
# COMPACT_ATOMS: atom_id res chain seq x y z
N MET A 1 -40.13 34.58 -3.77
CA MET A 1 -38.77 34.39 -4.31
C MET A 1 -37.81 34.94 -3.28
N ASN A 2 -37.16 34.07 -2.51
CA ASN A 2 -36.24 34.47 -1.44
C ASN A 2 -34.93 34.98 -2.03
N LYS A 3 -34.45 36.10 -1.49
CA LYS A 3 -33.37 36.95 -2.02
C LYS A 3 -31.97 36.58 -1.49
N ASP A 4 -31.79 35.37 -0.94
CA ASP A 4 -30.56 34.99 -0.21
C ASP A 4 -29.65 33.96 -0.91
N ASP A 5 -29.95 33.55 -2.15
CA ASP A 5 -29.13 32.55 -2.86
C ASP A 5 -27.83 33.11 -3.49
N SER A 6 -27.47 34.38 -3.26
CA SER A 6 -26.39 35.05 -4.02
C SER A 6 -24.97 34.94 -3.45
N LEU A 7 -24.69 34.08 -2.47
CA LEU A 7 -23.37 34.01 -1.80
C LEU A 7 -22.74 32.61 -1.69
N SER A 8 -23.38 31.56 -2.21
CA SER A 8 -22.80 30.20 -2.16
C SER A 8 -21.97 29.89 -3.40
N HIS A 9 -20.70 29.54 -3.22
CA HIS A 9 -19.82 29.08 -4.30
C HIS A 9 -20.48 27.91 -5.07
N PRO A 10 -20.48 27.88 -6.42
CA PRO A 10 -21.17 26.86 -7.21
C PRO A 10 -20.81 25.41 -6.84
N GLU A 11 -19.56 25.17 -6.43
CA GLU A 11 -19.11 23.86 -5.96
C GLU A 11 -19.76 23.42 -4.64
N ILE A 12 -20.04 24.35 -3.71
CA ILE A 12 -20.75 24.05 -2.47
C ILE A 12 -22.18 23.60 -2.77
N LEU A 13 -22.82 24.19 -3.78
CA LEU A 13 -24.14 23.76 -4.24
C LEU A 13 -24.10 22.36 -4.88
N LYS A 14 -23.03 22.00 -5.60
CA LYS A 14 -22.86 20.64 -6.14
C LYS A 14 -22.65 19.62 -5.02
N VAL A 15 -21.79 19.93 -4.04
CA VAL A 15 -21.50 19.07 -2.90
C VAL A 15 -22.74 18.88 -2.02
N SER A 16 -23.46 19.96 -1.70
CA SER A 16 -24.69 19.88 -0.90
C SER A 16 -25.80 19.06 -1.56
N ARG A 17 -25.90 19.07 -2.90
CA ARG A 17 -26.83 18.18 -3.63
C ARG A 17 -26.51 16.71 -3.43
N ILE A 18 -25.22 16.36 -3.45
CA ILE A 18 -24.76 14.98 -3.21
C ILE A 18 -25.10 14.56 -1.79
N PHE A 19 -24.73 15.37 -0.79
CA PHE A 19 -25.03 15.05 0.61
C PHE A 19 -26.54 14.98 0.90
N ARG A 20 -27.33 15.91 0.35
CA ARG A 20 -28.80 15.89 0.51
C ARG A 20 -29.44 14.63 -0.07
N ALA A 21 -28.92 14.14 -1.18
CA ALA A 21 -29.39 12.89 -1.75
C ALA A 21 -28.94 11.69 -0.91
N LEU A 22 -27.69 11.66 -0.48
CA LEU A 22 -27.15 10.53 0.27
C LEU A 22 -27.58 10.51 1.75
N ALA A 23 -28.17 11.60 2.26
CA ALA A 23 -28.74 11.68 3.60
C ALA A 23 -29.92 10.71 3.85
N TYR A 24 -30.44 10.05 2.82
CA TYR A 24 -31.52 9.07 2.96
C TYR A 24 -30.91 7.67 3.15
N PRO A 25 -31.14 6.99 4.30
CA PRO A 25 -30.47 5.73 4.63
C PRO A 25 -30.60 4.64 3.56
N LYS A 26 -31.79 4.48 2.97
CA LYS A 26 -32.05 3.49 1.92
C LYS A 26 -31.18 3.67 0.67
N ARG A 27 -30.72 4.89 0.37
CA ARG A 27 -29.79 5.12 -0.75
C ARG A 27 -28.38 4.66 -0.44
N LEU A 28 -27.93 4.84 0.80
CA LEU A 28 -26.66 4.28 1.25
C LEU A 28 -26.72 2.75 1.26
N GLU A 29 -27.82 2.17 1.74
CA GLU A 29 -28.04 0.72 1.71
C GLU A 29 -27.95 0.14 0.29
N ILE A 30 -28.59 0.78 -0.70
CA ILE A 30 -28.49 0.40 -2.11
C ILE A 30 -27.03 0.46 -2.59
N LEU A 31 -26.29 1.52 -2.25
CA LEU A 31 -24.89 1.64 -2.64
C LEU A 31 -24.03 0.54 -1.99
N MET A 32 -24.24 0.23 -0.71
CA MET A 32 -23.50 -0.84 -0.02
C MET A 32 -23.76 -2.20 -0.68
N VAL A 33 -25.02 -2.53 -0.96
CA VAL A 33 -25.39 -3.79 -1.62
C VAL A 33 -24.79 -3.89 -3.03
N LEU A 34 -24.77 -2.79 -3.78
CA LEU A 34 -24.12 -2.73 -5.10
C LEU A 34 -22.58 -2.65 -5.02
N SER A 35 -22.01 -2.39 -3.84
CA SER A 35 -20.55 -2.42 -3.64
C SER A 35 -20.04 -3.84 -3.37
N THR A 36 -20.88 -4.69 -2.76
CA THR A 36 -20.56 -6.10 -2.52
C THR A 36 -20.80 -6.95 -3.77
N GLU A 37 -21.77 -6.57 -4.60
CA GLU A 37 -22.16 -7.29 -5.82
C GLU A 37 -21.91 -6.45 -7.06
N THR A 38 -21.16 -6.99 -8.04
CA THR A 38 -20.74 -6.23 -9.24
C THR A 38 -21.90 -5.64 -10.06
N SER A 39 -23.05 -6.31 -10.12
CA SER A 39 -24.28 -5.77 -10.70
C SER A 39 -25.51 -6.56 -10.23
N LEU A 40 -26.65 -5.87 -10.05
CA LEU A 40 -27.91 -6.47 -9.64
C LEU A 40 -29.07 -6.01 -10.50
N THR A 41 -30.03 -6.91 -10.72
CA THR A 41 -31.30 -6.58 -11.37
C THR A 41 -32.21 -5.79 -10.43
N PHE A 42 -33.17 -5.06 -11.01
CA PHE A 42 -34.21 -4.35 -10.24
C PHE A 42 -34.98 -5.29 -9.30
N ALA A 43 -35.29 -6.51 -9.74
CA ALA A 43 -36.00 -7.49 -8.94
C ALA A 43 -35.17 -8.00 -7.75
N GLN A 44 -33.87 -8.22 -7.95
CA GLN A 44 -32.96 -8.58 -6.86
C GLN A 44 -32.85 -7.45 -5.83
N LEU A 45 -32.67 -6.20 -6.28
CA LEU A 45 -32.64 -5.04 -5.39
C LEU A 45 -33.95 -4.85 -4.63
N LEU A 46 -35.10 -5.13 -5.27
CA LEU A 46 -36.41 -5.06 -4.63
C LEU A 46 -36.55 -6.07 -3.49
N ASN A 47 -36.00 -7.27 -3.68
CA ASN A 47 -36.02 -8.33 -2.66
C ASN A 47 -35.05 -8.05 -1.51
N ILE A 48 -33.93 -7.36 -1.77
CA ILE A 48 -32.89 -7.10 -0.76
C ILE A 48 -33.21 -5.86 0.09
N ILE A 49 -33.60 -4.74 -0.53
CA ILE A 49 -33.66 -3.41 0.12
C ILE A 49 -34.99 -3.17 0.87
N GLU A 50 -35.94 -4.11 0.78
CA GLU A 50 -37.27 -4.05 1.41
C GLU A 50 -38.02 -2.74 1.12
N LEU A 51 -38.07 -2.37 -0.17
CA LEU A 51 -38.78 -1.17 -0.63
C LEU A 51 -39.91 -1.51 -1.58
N GLY A 52 -40.94 -0.66 -1.61
CA GLY A 52 -41.93 -0.69 -2.67
C GLY A 52 -41.30 -0.35 -4.03
N LYS A 53 -41.82 -0.97 -5.10
CA LYS A 53 -41.33 -0.81 -6.48
C LYS A 53 -41.11 0.66 -6.88
N THR A 54 -42.09 1.51 -6.64
CA THR A 54 -42.01 2.94 -6.98
C THR A 54 -40.94 3.66 -6.17
N ALA A 55 -40.79 3.35 -4.88
CA ALA A 55 -39.79 3.96 -4.01
C ALA A 55 -38.36 3.57 -4.43
N LEU A 56 -38.12 2.28 -4.72
CA LEU A 56 -36.83 1.82 -5.21
C LEU A 56 -36.46 2.49 -6.53
N ALA A 57 -37.41 2.56 -7.48
CA ALA A 57 -37.19 3.23 -8.76
C ALA A 57 -36.78 4.70 -8.59
N ASN A 58 -37.42 5.42 -7.66
CA ASN A 58 -37.08 6.81 -7.36
C ASN A 58 -35.68 6.95 -6.75
N HIS A 59 -35.30 6.07 -5.82
CA HIS A 59 -33.96 6.09 -5.24
C HIS A 59 -32.87 5.78 -6.27
N LEU A 60 -33.09 4.78 -7.13
CA LEU A 60 -32.16 4.44 -8.21
C LEU A 60 -32.01 5.58 -9.21
N ALA A 61 -33.12 6.23 -9.62
CA ALA A 61 -33.06 7.36 -10.53
C ALA A 61 -32.26 8.54 -9.96
N GLU A 62 -32.41 8.83 -8.68
CA GLU A 62 -31.68 9.93 -8.03
C GLU A 62 -30.20 9.59 -7.81
N LEU A 63 -29.86 8.33 -7.51
CA LEU A 63 -28.47 7.86 -7.44
C LEU A 63 -27.79 7.86 -8.82
N GLU A 64 -28.52 7.49 -9.87
CA GLU A 64 -28.06 7.50 -11.27
C GLU A 64 -27.79 8.94 -11.73
N LYS A 65 -28.69 9.88 -11.40
CA LYS A 65 -28.54 11.32 -11.68
C LYS A 65 -27.29 11.92 -11.03
N LEU A 66 -26.86 11.40 -9.89
CA LEU A 66 -25.63 11.81 -9.19
C LEU A 66 -24.39 11.03 -9.64
N HIS A 67 -24.55 10.13 -10.62
CA HIS A 67 -23.51 9.22 -11.08
C HIS A 67 -22.91 8.36 -9.97
N MET A 68 -23.69 8.00 -8.94
CA MET A 68 -23.26 7.09 -7.87
C MET A 68 -23.45 5.62 -8.26
N ILE A 69 -24.40 5.37 -9.16
CA ILE A 69 -24.63 4.08 -9.80
C ILE A 69 -24.68 4.27 -11.32
N SER A 70 -24.55 3.19 -12.06
CA SER A 70 -24.73 3.13 -13.51
C SER A 70 -25.73 2.04 -13.88
N LYS A 71 -26.29 2.14 -15.08
CA LYS A 71 -27.30 1.22 -15.63
C LYS A 71 -26.77 0.53 -16.88
N PRO A 72 -25.87 -0.47 -16.75
CA PRO A 72 -25.20 -1.08 -17.89
C PRO A 72 -26.17 -1.77 -18.86
N LYS A 73 -27.32 -2.26 -18.34
CA LYS A 73 -28.41 -2.83 -19.13
C LYS A 73 -29.75 -2.41 -18.57
N ARG A 74 -30.81 -2.50 -19.39
CA ARG A 74 -32.18 -2.18 -18.93
C ARG A 74 -32.55 -3.04 -17.73
N GLY A 75 -32.74 -2.38 -16.59
CA GLY A 75 -33.13 -3.03 -15.33
C GLY A 75 -31.98 -3.68 -14.55
N VAL A 76 -30.73 -3.48 -14.97
CA VAL A 76 -29.52 -3.90 -14.24
C VAL A 76 -28.77 -2.66 -13.78
N TYR A 77 -28.35 -2.66 -12.52
CA TYR A 77 -27.68 -1.56 -11.86
C TYR A 77 -26.35 -2.03 -11.30
N SER A 78 -25.34 -1.18 -11.37
CA SER A 78 -24.01 -1.41 -10.78
C SER A 78 -23.55 -0.15 -10.07
N ILE A 79 -22.76 -0.28 -9.01
CA ILE A 79 -22.13 0.90 -8.40
C ILE A 79 -21.14 1.54 -9.40
N SER A 80 -21.11 2.86 -9.47
CA SER A 80 -20.10 3.56 -10.27
C SER A 80 -18.79 3.68 -9.48
N GLN A 81 -17.68 3.98 -10.17
CA GLN A 81 -16.42 4.28 -9.48
C GLN A 81 -16.56 5.47 -8.51
N ARG A 82 -17.38 6.48 -8.87
CA ARG A 82 -17.66 7.63 -8.00
C ARG A 82 -18.42 7.20 -6.75
N GLY A 83 -19.44 6.35 -6.88
CA GLY A 83 -20.19 5.80 -5.75
C GLY A 83 -19.31 4.94 -4.84
N PHE A 84 -18.45 4.10 -5.42
CA PHE A 84 -17.52 3.26 -4.68
C PHE A 84 -16.49 4.09 -3.90
N ARG A 85 -15.87 5.09 -4.55
CA ARG A 85 -14.98 6.03 -3.87
C ARG A 85 -15.69 6.81 -2.76
N PHE A 86 -16.94 7.25 -3.00
CA PHE A 86 -17.72 7.94 -1.98
C PHE A 86 -17.95 7.05 -0.75
N LEU A 87 -18.38 5.80 -0.93
CA LEU A 87 -18.57 4.88 0.19
C LEU A 87 -17.26 4.69 0.97
N ASN A 88 -16.17 4.35 0.28
CA ASN A 88 -14.89 4.07 0.94
C ASN A 88 -14.33 5.27 1.71
N LEU A 89 -14.52 6.49 1.20
CA LEU A 89 -14.07 7.72 1.87
C LEU A 89 -14.93 8.08 3.09
N ASN A 90 -16.22 7.73 3.08
CA ASN A 90 -17.12 8.10 4.18
C ASN A 90 -17.21 7.02 5.25
N THR A 91 -17.10 5.73 4.91
CA THR A 91 -17.02 4.66 5.91
C THR A 91 -15.78 4.81 6.79
N SER A 92 -14.65 5.26 6.23
CA SER A 92 -13.45 5.55 7.03
C SER A 92 -13.65 6.66 8.06
N LEU A 93 -14.50 7.66 7.78
CA LEU A 93 -14.76 8.76 8.73
C LEU A 93 -15.59 8.32 9.94
N TYR A 94 -16.54 7.38 9.76
CA TYR A 94 -17.34 6.86 10.86
C TYR A 94 -16.55 5.90 11.75
N GLU A 95 -15.68 5.10 11.16
CA GLU A 95 -14.78 4.19 11.88
C GLU A 95 -13.80 4.96 12.80
N GLU A 96 -13.38 6.16 12.40
CA GLU A 96 -12.59 7.07 13.24
C GLU A 96 -13.42 7.64 14.41
N MET A 97 -14.69 7.98 14.19
CA MET A 97 -15.57 8.51 15.24
C MET A 97 -15.90 7.46 16.31
N ASP A 98 -16.13 6.21 15.89
CA ASP A 98 -16.40 5.10 16.82
C ASP A 98 -15.15 4.77 17.66
N ALA A 99 -13.95 4.80 17.07
CA ALA A 99 -12.70 4.61 17.79
C ALA A 99 -12.46 5.69 18.87
N VAL A 100 -12.81 6.95 18.58
CA VAL A 100 -12.73 8.07 19.54
C VAL A 100 -13.81 7.94 20.64
N SER A 101 -14.96 7.35 20.32
CA SER A 101 -16.03 7.13 21.30
C SER A 101 -15.69 6.00 22.29
N ASP A 102 -14.99 4.95 21.85
CA ASP A 102 -14.52 3.86 22.70
C ASP A 102 -13.38 4.27 23.64
N GLU A 103 -12.50 5.17 23.22
CA GLU A 103 -11.46 5.76 24.10
C GLU A 103 -12.09 6.60 25.22
N ASN A 104 -13.18 7.32 24.92
CA ASN A 104 -13.92 8.09 25.92
C ASN A 104 -14.84 7.25 26.83
N ALA A 105 -15.27 6.07 26.36
CA ALA A 105 -16.06 5.12 27.16
C ALA A 105 -15.22 4.35 28.19
N SER A 106 -13.90 4.27 27.99
CA SER A 106 -12.97 3.63 28.95
C SER A 106 -12.75 4.41 30.26
N GLY A 107 -13.35 5.61 30.38
CA GLY A 107 -13.20 6.49 31.56
C GLY A 107 -14.37 6.51 32.55
N LYS A 108 -15.46 5.75 32.37
CA LYS A 108 -16.59 5.72 33.33
C LYS A 108 -17.19 4.32 33.50
N ASP A 109 -16.69 3.63 34.53
CA ASP A 109 -17.32 2.46 35.12
C ASP A 109 -18.65 2.80 35.82
N ASN A 110 -19.61 1.86 35.78
CA ASN A 110 -20.91 1.77 36.50
C ASN A 110 -22.22 1.76 35.68
N SER A 111 -22.28 1.15 34.49
CA SER A 111 -23.58 0.81 33.87
C SER A 111 -23.62 -0.53 33.11
N ARG A 112 -22.60 -1.39 33.25
CA ARG A 112 -22.45 -2.63 32.48
C ARG A 112 -23.30 -3.82 32.94
N SER A 113 -24.18 -3.65 33.94
CA SER A 113 -25.00 -4.72 34.52
C SER A 113 -26.29 -5.02 33.71
N GLU A 114 -26.85 -4.04 33.01
CA GLU A 114 -28.17 -4.18 32.37
C GLU A 114 -28.11 -4.68 30.91
N ALA A 115 -27.06 -4.31 30.16
CA ALA A 115 -26.89 -4.70 28.76
C ALA A 115 -26.57 -6.19 28.56
N VAL A 116 -25.99 -6.85 29.58
CA VAL A 116 -25.66 -8.29 29.53
C VAL A 116 -26.90 -9.16 29.67
N LYS A 117 -27.92 -8.73 30.42
CA LYS A 117 -29.19 -9.46 30.58
C LYS A 117 -30.04 -9.47 29.31
N ILE A 118 -30.06 -8.37 28.54
CA ILE A 118 -30.88 -8.26 27.31
C ILE A 118 -30.32 -9.13 26.18
N LYS A 119 -29.01 -9.41 26.17
CA LYS A 119 -28.37 -10.25 25.14
C LYS A 119 -28.62 -11.75 25.38
N GLN A 120 -28.58 -12.19 26.63
CA GLN A 120 -28.84 -13.60 27.00
C GLN A 120 -30.28 -14.03 26.73
N GLU A 121 -31.28 -13.15 26.85
CA GLU A 121 -32.68 -13.48 26.52
C GLU A 121 -32.98 -13.59 25.02
N ARG A 122 -32.15 -12.96 24.16
CA ARG A 122 -32.29 -13.06 22.69
C ARG A 122 -31.73 -14.38 22.15
N ASP A 123 -30.61 -14.84 22.69
CA ASP A 123 -29.96 -16.07 22.23
C ASP A 123 -30.75 -17.33 22.64
N LEU A 124 -31.47 -17.29 23.77
CA LEU A 124 -32.38 -18.36 24.20
C LEU A 124 -33.68 -18.47 23.37
N LYS A 125 -34.04 -17.45 22.59
CA LYS A 125 -35.23 -17.48 21.71
C LYS A 125 -34.91 -17.92 20.28
N SER A 126 -33.68 -17.76 19.81
CA SER A 126 -33.28 -18.22 18.46
C SER A 126 -33.04 -19.73 18.40
N GLU A 127 -32.68 -20.37 19.51
CA GLU A 127 -32.39 -21.81 19.58
C GLU A 127 -33.64 -22.71 19.56
N LYS A 128 -34.84 -22.15 19.73
CA LYS A 128 -36.12 -22.92 19.71
C LYS A 128 -36.84 -22.93 18.36
N VAL A 129 -36.28 -22.30 17.32
CA VAL A 129 -36.94 -22.17 16.00
C VAL A 129 -36.32 -23.10 14.94
N SER A 130 -35.19 -23.78 15.23
CA SER A 130 -34.52 -24.65 14.25
C SER A 130 -35.01 -26.10 14.19
N ASP A 131 -35.91 -26.53 15.08
CA ASP A 131 -36.27 -27.96 15.24
C ASP A 131 -37.54 -28.41 14.48
N THR A 132 -38.06 -27.66 13.51
CA THR A 132 -39.36 -28.00 12.88
C THR A 132 -39.40 -28.11 11.35
N LEU A 133 -38.27 -28.25 10.66
CA LEU A 133 -38.29 -28.45 9.20
C LEU A 133 -37.24 -29.46 8.73
N SER A 134 -37.48 -30.75 8.97
CA SER A 134 -36.79 -31.86 8.30
C SER A 134 -37.82 -32.85 7.74
N GLY A 135 -38.18 -32.67 6.48
CA GLY A 135 -39.08 -33.55 5.75
C GLY A 135 -38.76 -33.61 4.26
N GLY A 136 -38.02 -34.64 3.87
CA GLY A 136 -38.04 -35.24 2.53
C GLY A 136 -37.35 -34.50 1.39
N ILE A 137 -36.25 -35.06 0.88
CA ILE A 137 -36.24 -35.89 -0.34
C ILE A 137 -34.81 -36.42 -0.53
N ASN A 138 -34.75 -37.74 -0.67
CA ASN A 138 -33.54 -38.52 -0.82
C ASN A 138 -33.20 -38.63 -2.31
N LEU A 139 -32.02 -38.16 -2.71
CA LEU A 139 -31.44 -38.44 -4.03
C LEU A 139 -29.93 -38.60 -3.87
N GLU A 140 -29.55 -39.83 -3.55
CA GLU A 140 -28.18 -40.32 -3.57
C GLU A 140 -27.62 -40.31 -4.99
N LYS A 141 -26.55 -39.54 -5.18
CA LYS A 141 -25.30 -39.98 -5.81
C LYS A 141 -24.22 -38.95 -5.50
N SER A 142 -23.81 -38.91 -4.24
CA SER A 142 -22.64 -38.14 -3.81
C SER A 142 -21.38 -38.85 -4.31
N VAL A 143 -20.82 -38.35 -5.39
CA VAL A 143 -19.38 -38.48 -5.64
C VAL A 143 -18.71 -37.88 -4.41
N SER A 144 -17.97 -38.70 -3.66
CA SER A 144 -17.17 -38.24 -2.54
C SER A 144 -16.01 -37.40 -3.09
N VAL A 145 -16.31 -36.14 -3.42
CA VAL A 145 -15.30 -35.11 -3.63
C VAL A 145 -14.65 -34.97 -2.27
N SER A 146 -13.43 -35.49 -2.13
CA SER A 146 -12.60 -35.25 -0.97
C SER A 146 -12.63 -33.76 -0.68
N LYS A 147 -13.06 -33.39 0.55
CA LYS A 147 -13.02 -32.01 1.04
C LYS A 147 -11.55 -31.63 1.10
N ILE A 148 -11.00 -31.15 -0.02
CA ILE A 148 -9.71 -30.49 -0.04
C ILE A 148 -9.83 -29.36 1.00
N PRO A 149 -8.96 -29.29 2.02
CA PRO A 149 -8.99 -28.18 2.94
C PRO A 149 -8.84 -26.90 2.12
N ASN A 150 -9.94 -26.15 2.01
CA ASN A 150 -9.98 -24.96 1.15
C ASN A 150 -9.04 -23.87 1.67
N ARG A 151 -8.64 -23.95 2.95
CA ARG A 151 -7.78 -22.98 3.61
C ARG A 151 -6.41 -23.57 3.90
N ILE A 152 -5.38 -22.91 3.38
CA ILE A 152 -3.96 -23.20 3.62
C ILE A 152 -3.37 -21.95 4.28
N LEU A 153 -2.73 -22.11 5.43
CA LEU A 153 -2.07 -21.04 6.17
C LEU A 153 -0.58 -21.32 6.24
N CYS A 154 0.22 -20.26 6.27
CA CYS A 154 1.62 -20.35 6.64
C CYS A 154 1.72 -20.72 8.13
N ASP A 155 2.77 -21.45 8.49
CA ASP A 155 3.00 -21.82 9.89
C ASP A 155 3.38 -20.59 10.72
N ASN A 156 4.07 -19.64 10.10
CA ASN A 156 4.55 -18.40 10.71
C ASN A 156 3.93 -17.18 10.03
N THR A 157 2.68 -16.84 10.37
CA THR A 157 2.00 -15.65 9.86
C THR A 157 2.83 -14.40 10.12
N ALA A 158 3.08 -13.60 9.08
CA ALA A 158 3.84 -12.37 9.18
C ALA A 158 2.92 -11.14 9.23
N LEU A 159 3.37 -10.11 9.95
CA LEU A 159 2.70 -8.82 10.02
C LEU A 159 3.59 -7.78 9.35
N MET A 160 3.02 -7.02 8.42
CA MET A 160 3.71 -5.90 7.78
C MET A 160 4.13 -4.88 8.85
N VAL A 161 5.37 -4.44 8.80
CA VAL A 161 5.86 -3.32 9.61
C VAL A 161 5.61 -2.02 8.84
N SER A 162 5.06 -1.00 9.51
CA SER A 162 4.76 0.29 8.86
C SER A 162 6.04 0.92 8.33
N HIS A 163 6.04 1.25 7.03
CA HIS A 163 7.16 1.86 6.34
C HIS A 163 6.66 2.50 5.03
N PRO A 164 7.15 3.70 4.62
CA PRO A 164 6.72 4.34 3.38
C PRO A 164 6.97 3.48 2.14
N ASN A 165 8.06 2.72 2.11
CA ASN A 165 8.29 1.67 1.13
C ASN A 165 7.66 0.36 1.61
N SER A 166 6.51 -0.01 1.01
CA SER A 166 5.75 -1.19 1.39
C SER A 166 6.53 -2.50 1.23
N PHE A 167 7.49 -2.58 0.28
CA PHE A 167 8.35 -3.75 0.14
C PHE A 167 9.25 -3.95 1.36
N VAL A 168 9.91 -2.87 1.83
CA VAL A 168 10.77 -2.89 3.02
C VAL A 168 9.95 -3.30 4.25
N GLY A 169 8.75 -2.73 4.42
CA GLY A 169 7.85 -3.08 5.52
C GLY A 169 7.36 -4.53 5.47
N CYS A 170 7.06 -5.06 4.28
CA CYS A 170 6.69 -6.46 4.10
C CYS A 170 7.87 -7.40 4.39
N LEU A 171 9.06 -7.10 3.85
CA LEU A 171 10.24 -7.94 4.02
C LEU A 171 10.68 -7.98 5.49
N ALA A 172 10.65 -6.86 6.21
CA ALA A 172 10.89 -6.82 7.65
C ALA A 172 9.87 -7.70 8.42
N GLY A 173 8.60 -7.63 8.05
CA GLY A 173 7.54 -8.46 8.63
C GLY A 173 7.76 -9.96 8.43
N VAL A 174 8.15 -10.36 7.22
CA VAL A 174 8.45 -11.77 6.88
C VAL A 174 9.72 -12.24 7.59
N LEU A 175 10.80 -11.44 7.60
CA LEU A 175 12.03 -11.79 8.32
C LEU A 175 11.74 -12.00 9.82
N LYS A 176 10.94 -11.13 10.43
CA LYS A 176 10.52 -11.26 11.82
C LYS A 176 9.74 -12.54 12.10
N SER A 177 8.81 -12.95 11.21
CA SER A 177 8.07 -14.20 11.39
C SER A 177 8.96 -15.45 11.23
N LEU A 178 10.07 -15.33 10.50
CA LEU A 178 11.11 -16.35 10.37
C LEU A 178 12.11 -16.35 11.54
N GLY A 179 11.86 -15.56 12.59
CA GLY A 179 12.73 -15.46 13.78
C GLY A 179 14.02 -14.67 13.52
N LYS A 180 14.07 -13.85 12.47
CA LYS A 180 15.19 -12.94 12.21
C LYS A 180 14.87 -11.56 12.80
N ASP A 181 15.72 -11.10 13.72
CA ASP A 181 15.54 -9.82 14.42
C ASP A 181 16.17 -8.67 13.62
N TYR A 182 15.53 -8.30 12.51
CA TYR A 182 15.90 -7.15 11.68
C TYR A 182 14.72 -6.19 11.58
N ASP A 183 14.96 -4.91 11.86
CA ASP A 183 13.94 -3.87 11.72
C ASP A 183 13.94 -3.25 10.31
N THR A 184 13.05 -2.26 10.07
CA THR A 184 12.97 -1.62 8.75
C THR A 184 14.24 -0.85 8.40
N THR A 185 14.96 -0.30 9.40
CA THR A 185 16.24 0.37 9.17
C THR A 185 17.28 -0.61 8.64
N ASP A 186 17.38 -1.78 9.26
CA ASP A 186 18.29 -2.84 8.79
C ASP A 186 17.90 -3.30 7.40
N VAL A 187 16.61 -3.59 7.17
CA VAL A 187 16.12 -4.06 5.87
C VAL A 187 16.37 -3.03 4.77
N SER A 188 16.01 -1.77 5.00
CA SER A 188 16.18 -0.66 4.05
C SER A 188 17.64 -0.43 3.68
N CYS A 189 18.55 -0.49 4.66
CA CYS A 189 19.97 -0.28 4.40
C CYS A 189 20.62 -1.49 3.73
N ILE A 190 20.42 -2.70 4.26
CA ILE A 190 21.05 -3.90 3.72
C ILE A 190 20.59 -4.18 2.28
N THR A 191 19.29 -4.03 1.99
CA THR A 191 18.79 -4.15 0.61
C THR A 191 19.25 -3.03 -0.32
N GLY A 192 19.78 -1.92 0.24
CA GLY A 192 20.26 -0.76 -0.49
C GLY A 192 19.21 0.33 -0.74
N PHE A 193 17.95 0.12 -0.33
CA PHE A 193 16.88 1.11 -0.52
C PHE A 193 17.20 2.47 0.12
N ALA A 194 17.85 2.51 1.29
CA ALA A 194 18.25 3.76 1.95
C ALA A 194 19.27 4.60 1.15
N PHE A 195 19.97 3.99 0.18
CA PHE A 195 20.99 4.64 -0.65
C PHE A 195 20.60 4.72 -2.13
N LEU A 196 19.44 4.18 -2.50
CA LEU A 196 18.95 4.15 -3.87
C LEU A 196 18.10 5.40 -4.17
N TYR A 197 18.71 6.37 -4.84
CA TYR A 197 18.04 7.56 -5.36
C TYR A 197 17.78 7.39 -6.86
N ARG A 198 16.56 7.70 -7.31
CA ARG A 198 16.20 7.70 -8.72
C ARG A 198 15.21 8.81 -9.06
N PHE A 199 15.32 9.33 -10.27
CA PHE A 199 14.39 10.33 -10.79
C PHE A 199 14.17 10.12 -12.30
N PRO A 200 12.93 10.22 -12.81
CA PRO A 200 12.66 10.05 -14.24
C PRO A 200 13.50 10.98 -15.12
N GLN A 201 14.08 10.45 -16.20
CA GLN A 201 14.88 11.23 -17.15
C GLN A 201 13.99 12.18 -17.97
N THR A 202 12.77 11.74 -18.27
CA THR A 202 11.74 12.49 -18.98
C THR A 202 10.61 12.87 -18.05
N LEU A 203 9.88 13.94 -18.39
CA LEU A 203 8.74 14.46 -17.61
C LEU A 203 7.45 13.69 -17.85
N ASP A 204 7.52 12.53 -18.48
CA ASP A 204 6.34 11.69 -18.65
C ASP A 204 5.87 11.25 -17.26
N ILE A 205 4.72 11.79 -16.84
CA ILE A 205 4.12 11.52 -15.54
C ILE A 205 3.86 10.01 -15.38
N ASN A 206 3.65 9.29 -16.49
CA ASN A 206 3.51 7.84 -16.48
C ASN A 206 4.83 7.11 -16.14
N CYS A 207 5.98 7.77 -16.24
CA CYS A 207 7.26 7.18 -15.86
C CYS A 207 7.42 6.99 -14.35
N GLN A 208 6.64 7.69 -13.53
CA GLN A 208 6.80 7.71 -12.07
C GLN A 208 6.52 6.36 -11.39
N SER A 209 5.71 5.51 -12.03
CA SER A 209 5.36 4.20 -11.51
C SER A 209 6.21 3.08 -12.12
N ILE A 210 7.12 3.37 -13.06
CA ILE A 210 7.89 2.32 -13.76
C ILE A 210 8.63 1.42 -12.75
N PRO A 211 8.50 0.09 -12.88
CA PRO A 211 9.20 -0.87 -12.03
C PRO A 211 10.68 -0.53 -11.92
N PHE A 212 11.27 -0.86 -10.78
CA PHE A 212 12.73 -1.00 -10.75
C PHE A 212 13.15 -1.99 -11.84
N GLY A 213 14.26 -1.68 -12.52
CA GLY A 213 14.83 -2.60 -13.49
C GLY A 213 15.21 -3.92 -12.82
N SER A 214 15.35 -4.98 -13.60
CA SER A 214 15.75 -6.30 -13.09
C SER A 214 17.09 -6.24 -12.34
N ASP A 215 17.98 -5.35 -12.77
CA ASP A 215 19.28 -5.07 -12.16
C ASP A 215 19.21 -4.62 -10.69
N ILE A 216 18.30 -3.71 -10.35
CA ILE A 216 18.09 -3.28 -8.96
C ILE A 216 17.55 -4.44 -8.12
N TRP A 217 16.60 -5.19 -8.68
CA TRP A 217 16.04 -6.36 -7.99
C TRP A 217 17.07 -7.46 -7.78
N ASP A 218 18.00 -7.64 -8.71
CA ASP A 218 19.12 -8.56 -8.56
C ASP A 218 20.07 -8.11 -7.42
N ILE A 219 20.35 -6.81 -7.29
CA ILE A 219 21.11 -6.25 -6.17
C ILE A 219 20.38 -6.52 -4.84
N ILE A 220 19.09 -6.21 -4.76
CA ILE A 220 18.27 -6.42 -3.56
C ILE A 220 18.26 -7.91 -3.18
N ALA A 221 18.02 -8.80 -4.15
CA ALA A 221 17.99 -10.24 -3.94
C ALA A 221 19.35 -10.78 -3.48
N LYS A 222 20.45 -10.30 -4.06
CA LYS A 222 21.82 -10.64 -3.64
C LYS A 222 22.06 -10.22 -2.19
N ASN A 223 21.68 -9.00 -1.83
CA ASN A 223 21.95 -8.44 -0.51
C ASN A 223 21.14 -9.12 0.60
N CYS A 224 19.98 -9.69 0.29
CA CYS A 224 19.17 -10.41 1.27
C CYS A 224 19.87 -11.64 1.89
N ARG A 225 20.94 -12.14 1.23
CA ARG A 225 21.81 -13.17 1.82
C ARG A 225 22.45 -12.74 3.14
N TYR A 226 22.59 -11.43 3.39
CA TYR A 226 23.04 -10.91 4.69
C TYR A 226 22.09 -11.33 5.83
N PHE A 227 20.79 -11.47 5.58
CA PHE A 227 19.81 -11.96 6.56
C PHE A 227 19.83 -13.49 6.70
N GLY A 228 20.60 -14.20 5.88
CA GLY A 228 20.55 -15.65 5.75
C GLY A 228 19.32 -16.14 4.99
N VAL A 229 18.83 -15.33 4.04
CA VAL A 229 17.71 -15.71 3.15
C VAL A 229 18.08 -15.44 1.70
N SER A 230 17.52 -16.24 0.79
CA SER A 230 17.49 -15.92 -0.64
C SER A 230 16.12 -15.40 -1.02
N LEU A 231 16.10 -14.47 -1.98
CA LEU A 231 14.89 -14.02 -2.62
C LEU A 231 14.77 -14.63 -4.01
N LYS A 232 13.63 -15.25 -4.28
CA LYS A 232 13.20 -15.57 -5.64
C LYS A 232 12.02 -14.68 -5.98
N PHE A 233 11.97 -14.18 -7.20
CA PHE A 233 10.82 -13.42 -7.66
C PHE A 233 10.28 -13.95 -8.98
N PHE A 234 8.96 -13.80 -9.12
CA PHE A 234 8.24 -14.01 -10.36
C PHE A 234 7.61 -12.68 -10.76
N GLN A 235 7.85 -12.24 -12.00
CA GLN A 235 7.34 -10.96 -12.51
C GLN A 235 6.67 -11.14 -13.87
N LEU A 236 5.52 -10.49 -14.03
CA LEU A 236 4.85 -10.32 -15.32
C LEU A 236 4.85 -8.83 -15.67
N ASN A 237 5.58 -8.47 -16.73
CA ASN A 237 5.77 -7.09 -17.21
C ASN A 237 4.56 -6.52 -17.95
N ALA A 238 3.38 -6.59 -17.32
CA ALA A 238 2.18 -5.96 -17.83
C ALA A 238 1.23 -5.68 -16.67
N SER A 239 0.55 -4.53 -16.72
CA SER A 239 -0.40 -4.11 -15.69
C SER A 239 -1.49 -5.14 -15.49
N PHE A 240 -2.06 -5.17 -14.30
CA PHE A 240 -3.28 -5.90 -14.02
C PHE A 240 -4.29 -4.98 -13.31
N PRO A 241 -5.51 -4.84 -13.86
CA PRO A 241 -5.90 -5.31 -15.20
C PRO A 241 -5.10 -4.62 -16.32
N SER A 242 -5.07 -5.22 -17.52
CA SER A 242 -4.40 -4.61 -18.69
C SER A 242 -5.09 -3.34 -19.16
N SER A 243 -6.38 -3.21 -18.87
CA SER A 243 -7.18 -2.03 -19.17
C SER A 243 -7.96 -1.60 -17.92
N PRO A 244 -8.04 -0.29 -17.63
CA PRO A 244 -8.82 0.19 -16.51
C PRO A 244 -10.27 -0.30 -16.58
N ASN A 245 -10.79 -0.85 -15.49
CA ASN A 245 -12.18 -1.32 -15.33
C ASN A 245 -12.60 -2.53 -16.16
N VAL A 246 -11.69 -3.20 -16.88
CA VAL A 246 -12.00 -4.39 -17.67
C VAL A 246 -10.98 -5.49 -17.36
N ILE A 247 -11.45 -6.58 -16.76
CA ILE A 247 -10.64 -7.81 -16.60
C ILE A 247 -10.91 -8.68 -17.82
N THR A 248 -9.90 -8.84 -18.67
CA THR A 248 -9.96 -9.74 -19.83
C THR A 248 -9.75 -11.20 -19.40
N LEU A 249 -10.05 -12.15 -20.29
CA LEU A 249 -9.72 -13.57 -20.04
C LEU A 249 -8.21 -13.78 -19.91
N GLU A 250 -7.40 -13.00 -20.64
CA GLU A 250 -5.94 -13.03 -20.52
C GLU A 250 -5.47 -12.51 -19.16
N ASP A 251 -6.04 -11.40 -18.69
CA ASP A 251 -5.79 -10.91 -17.33
C ASP A 251 -6.10 -11.99 -16.30
N LEU A 252 -7.31 -12.56 -16.37
CA LEU A 252 -7.75 -13.62 -15.46
C LEU A 252 -6.80 -14.82 -15.47
N ALA A 253 -6.33 -15.25 -16.65
CA ALA A 253 -5.37 -16.33 -16.79
C ALA A 253 -4.00 -15.99 -16.15
N ARG A 254 -3.51 -14.75 -16.31
CA ARG A 254 -2.25 -14.29 -15.70
C ARG A 254 -2.37 -14.22 -14.17
N ALA A 255 -3.44 -13.63 -13.64
CA ALA A 255 -3.69 -13.58 -12.19
C ALA A 255 -3.85 -14.99 -11.61
N GLN A 256 -4.56 -15.89 -12.31
CA GLN A 256 -4.70 -17.28 -11.89
C GLN A 256 -3.36 -18.03 -11.88
N LYS A 257 -2.47 -17.75 -12.84
CA LYS A 257 -1.12 -18.33 -12.88
C LYS A 257 -0.31 -17.94 -11.64
N ILE A 258 -0.31 -16.65 -11.27
CA ILE A 258 0.35 -16.17 -10.05
C ILE A 258 -0.26 -16.82 -8.81
N PHE A 259 -1.60 -16.82 -8.71
CA PHE A 259 -2.31 -17.41 -7.59
C PHE A 259 -1.96 -18.89 -7.38
N ARG A 260 -1.92 -19.67 -8.45
CA ARG A 260 -1.53 -21.08 -8.38
C ARG A 260 -0.09 -21.26 -7.91
N SER A 261 0.83 -20.42 -8.38
CA SER A 261 2.23 -20.42 -7.92
C SER A 261 2.33 -20.13 -6.42
N VAL A 262 1.70 -19.04 -5.96
CA VAL A 262 1.68 -18.65 -4.54
C VAL A 262 1.05 -19.74 -3.68
N LYS A 263 -0.10 -20.29 -4.10
CA LYS A 263 -0.78 -21.37 -3.40
C LYS A 263 0.09 -22.63 -3.29
N GLN A 264 0.76 -23.00 -4.39
CA GLN A 264 1.65 -24.15 -4.42
C GLN A 264 2.82 -23.94 -3.47
N GLU A 265 3.52 -22.81 -3.56
CA GLU A 265 4.67 -22.53 -2.71
C GLU A 265 4.29 -22.51 -1.22
N ILE A 266 3.21 -21.81 -0.84
CA ILE A 266 2.72 -21.81 0.55
C ILE A 266 2.37 -23.23 1.01
N SER A 267 1.83 -24.07 0.13
CA SER A 267 1.52 -25.47 0.49
C SER A 267 2.74 -26.36 0.63
N GLU A 268 3.87 -25.98 0.05
CA GLU A 268 5.13 -26.74 0.08
C GLU A 268 6.05 -26.28 1.21
N ASP A 269 6.19 -24.97 1.42
CA ASP A 269 7.15 -24.39 2.37
C ASP A 269 6.52 -23.73 3.60
N HIS A 270 5.20 -23.59 3.64
CA HIS A 270 4.45 -22.97 4.74
C HIS A 270 4.96 -21.57 5.13
N CYS A 271 5.58 -20.84 4.20
CA CYS A 271 6.19 -19.53 4.44
C CYS A 271 5.41 -18.38 3.78
N PRO A 272 5.31 -17.20 4.43
CA PRO A 272 4.67 -16.04 3.83
C PRO A 272 5.34 -15.60 2.53
N LYS A 273 4.54 -15.05 1.61
CA LYS A 273 5.01 -14.46 0.33
C LYS A 273 4.80 -12.96 0.34
N ILE A 274 5.52 -12.22 -0.51
CA ILE A 274 5.27 -10.78 -0.70
C ILE A 274 4.71 -10.56 -2.11
N LEU A 275 3.53 -9.97 -2.22
CA LEU A 275 2.80 -9.75 -3.46
C LEU A 275 2.72 -8.25 -3.75
N TRP A 276 3.12 -7.83 -4.95
CA TRP A 276 2.81 -6.51 -5.48
C TRP A 276 1.39 -6.49 -6.05
N GLY A 277 0.58 -5.55 -5.57
CA GLY A 277 -0.78 -5.30 -6.05
C GLY A 277 -1.85 -5.97 -5.22
N GLY A 278 -2.31 -5.31 -4.15
CA GLY A 278 -3.48 -5.72 -3.36
C GLY A 278 -4.69 -4.84 -3.68
N LEU A 279 -5.34 -4.30 -2.64
CA LEU A 279 -6.44 -3.34 -2.81
C LEU A 279 -5.95 -2.02 -3.43
N ILE A 280 -4.75 -1.61 -3.05
CA ILE A 280 -4.02 -0.50 -3.65
C ILE A 280 -2.69 -1.01 -4.24
N PRO A 281 -2.06 -0.22 -5.15
CA PRO A 281 -0.75 -0.51 -5.74
C PRO A 281 0.42 -0.48 -4.75
N GLU A 282 0.43 -1.42 -3.79
CA GLU A 282 1.46 -1.56 -2.76
C GLU A 282 1.85 -3.04 -2.62
N TYR A 283 2.93 -3.31 -1.91
CA TYR A 283 3.29 -4.66 -1.49
C TYR A 283 2.46 -5.11 -0.28
N TYR A 284 2.06 -6.37 -0.29
CA TYR A 284 1.33 -7.06 0.77
C TYR A 284 2.02 -8.37 1.12
N ILE A 285 1.89 -8.79 2.37
CA ILE A 285 2.26 -10.13 2.82
C ILE A 285 1.09 -11.07 2.58
N VAL A 286 1.33 -12.21 1.93
CA VAL A 286 0.40 -13.32 1.77
C VAL A 286 0.68 -14.36 2.83
N ASN A 287 -0.18 -14.45 3.85
CA ASN A 287 -0.08 -15.42 4.95
C ASN A 287 -0.82 -16.73 4.68
N GLY A 288 -1.55 -16.82 3.57
CA GLY A 288 -2.26 -18.04 3.21
C GLY A 288 -3.21 -17.84 2.04
N VAL A 289 -3.99 -18.89 1.78
CA VAL A 289 -4.99 -18.94 0.73
C VAL A 289 -6.26 -19.59 1.28
N ASN A 290 -7.43 -19.01 0.98
CA ASN A 290 -8.75 -19.58 1.27
C ASN A 290 -9.58 -19.69 -0.01
N GLY A 291 -9.70 -20.89 -0.57
CA GLY A 291 -10.37 -21.13 -1.84
C GLY A 291 -9.65 -20.44 -3.01
N TYR A 292 -10.22 -19.31 -3.45
CA TYR A 292 -9.69 -18.42 -4.50
C TYR A 292 -9.24 -17.05 -3.96
N ASN A 293 -9.17 -16.91 -2.64
CA ASN A 293 -8.74 -15.68 -1.98
C ASN A 293 -7.32 -15.84 -1.43
N TYR A 294 -6.51 -14.81 -1.55
CA TYR A 294 -5.35 -14.60 -0.71
C TYR A 294 -5.77 -14.19 0.69
N ILE A 295 -5.02 -14.58 1.71
CA ILE A 295 -5.12 -14.04 3.07
C ILE A 295 -3.96 -13.06 3.24
N LEU A 296 -4.26 -11.77 3.27
CA LEU A 296 -3.29 -10.68 3.13
C LEU A 296 -3.12 -9.86 4.41
N HIS A 297 -1.92 -9.32 4.59
CA HIS A 297 -1.60 -8.26 5.54
C HIS A 297 -0.80 -7.14 4.85
N GLY A 298 -1.16 -5.87 5.05
CA GLY A 298 -0.47 -4.74 4.40
C GLY A 298 -0.99 -3.38 4.89
N LEU A 299 -0.63 -2.26 4.26
CA LEU A 299 -0.87 -0.86 4.71
C LEU A 299 -2.29 -0.51 5.20
N ASN A 300 -3.34 -1.26 4.82
CA ASN A 300 -4.68 -1.11 5.41
C ASN A 300 -4.82 -1.70 6.83
N SER A 301 -3.79 -2.37 7.37
CA SER A 301 -3.79 -3.00 8.70
C SER A 301 -3.54 -2.02 9.84
N GLU A 302 -3.11 -0.78 9.57
CA GLU A 302 -3.07 0.29 10.59
C GLU A 302 -4.47 0.55 11.19
N ARG A 303 -5.53 0.10 10.49
CA ARG A 303 -6.94 0.15 10.92
C ARG A 303 -7.36 -0.94 11.92
N LYS A 304 -6.43 -1.55 12.68
CA LYS A 304 -6.67 -2.72 13.56
C LYS A 304 -7.28 -3.95 12.84
N ILE A 305 -7.37 -3.94 11.50
CA ILE A 305 -7.86 -5.06 10.72
C ILE A 305 -6.77 -6.14 10.72
N LYS A 306 -7.01 -7.15 11.56
CA LYS A 306 -6.38 -8.48 11.44
C LYS A 306 -6.69 -8.99 10.03
N GLU A 307 -5.67 -9.42 9.30
CA GLU A 307 -5.70 -10.13 8.01
C GLU A 307 -7.02 -10.10 7.20
N PHE A 308 -6.97 -9.62 5.96
CA PHE A 308 -8.14 -9.59 5.10
C PHE A 308 -8.03 -10.57 3.93
N GLU A 309 -9.17 -11.05 3.44
CA GLU A 309 -9.22 -11.90 2.25
C GLU A 309 -9.40 -11.07 0.97
N LEU A 310 -8.64 -11.41 -0.09
CA LEU A 310 -8.75 -10.77 -1.40
C LEU A 310 -8.80 -11.84 -2.50
N ARG A 311 -9.86 -11.83 -3.31
CA ARG A 311 -9.96 -12.74 -4.47
C ARG A 311 -8.79 -12.50 -5.43
N PHE A 312 -8.23 -13.56 -6.00
CA PHE A 312 -6.96 -13.47 -6.72
C PHE A 312 -6.96 -12.52 -7.94
N ASP A 313 -8.12 -12.25 -8.52
CA ASP A 313 -8.33 -11.37 -9.66
C ASP A 313 -8.86 -9.98 -9.25
N PHE A 314 -8.92 -9.68 -7.96
CA PHE A 314 -9.21 -8.35 -7.41
C PHE A 314 -7.92 -7.58 -7.06
N ILE A 315 -6.75 -8.16 -7.37
CA ILE A 315 -5.46 -7.48 -7.26
C ILE A 315 -5.43 -6.25 -8.17
N ASN A 316 -4.84 -5.15 -7.70
CA ASN A 316 -4.64 -3.95 -8.50
C ASN A 316 -3.14 -3.67 -8.59
N SER A 317 -2.57 -3.97 -9.74
CA SER A 317 -1.13 -4.01 -9.94
C SER A 317 -0.77 -3.21 -11.19
N PRO A 318 -0.70 -1.87 -11.10
CA PRO A 318 -0.35 -1.05 -12.24
C PRO A 318 1.04 -1.46 -12.73
N LEU A 319 1.18 -1.46 -14.05
CA LEU A 319 2.40 -1.74 -14.83
C LEU A 319 2.93 -3.18 -14.84
N TYR A 320 2.91 -3.88 -13.72
CA TYR A 320 3.41 -5.25 -13.61
C TYR A 320 2.76 -5.97 -12.44
N MET A 321 2.81 -7.30 -12.43
CA MET A 321 2.52 -8.12 -11.26
C MET A 321 3.82 -8.77 -10.78
N GLN A 322 4.05 -8.81 -9.47
CA GLN A 322 5.27 -9.38 -8.90
C GLN A 322 4.96 -10.14 -7.62
N VAL A 323 5.63 -11.29 -7.45
CA VAL A 323 5.62 -12.06 -6.20
C VAL A 323 7.05 -12.35 -5.80
N TRP A 324 7.33 -12.24 -4.51
CA TRP A 324 8.59 -12.62 -3.88
C TRP A 324 8.39 -13.77 -2.92
N SER A 325 9.32 -14.72 -3.01
CA SER A 325 9.43 -15.88 -2.16
C SER A 325 10.71 -15.74 -1.35
N VAL A 326 10.55 -15.63 -0.03
CA VAL A 326 11.66 -15.55 0.92
C VAL A 326 12.01 -16.97 1.35
N ILE A 327 13.23 -17.41 1.04
CA ILE A 327 13.68 -18.78 1.28
C ILE A 327 14.79 -18.74 2.33
N VAL A 328 14.57 -19.38 3.46
CA VAL A 328 15.61 -19.54 4.50
C VAL A 328 16.67 -20.49 3.98
N GLU A 329 17.92 -20.03 3.94
CA GLU A 329 19.04 -20.88 3.54
C GLU A 329 19.41 -21.80 4.71
N LYS A 330 19.37 -23.13 4.47
CA LYS A 330 19.65 -24.15 5.50
C LYS A 330 21.14 -24.32 5.79
N GLU A 331 21.97 -24.03 4.78
CA GLU A 331 23.41 -24.10 4.90
C GLU A 331 23.96 -22.76 5.34
N GLU A 332 24.99 -22.79 6.18
CA GLU A 332 25.70 -21.59 6.58
C GLU A 332 26.34 -20.99 5.31
N ILE A 333 25.86 -19.82 4.90
CA ILE A 333 26.31 -19.15 3.69
C ILE A 333 27.79 -18.82 3.87
N THR A 334 28.66 -19.61 3.24
CA THR A 334 30.12 -19.45 3.32
C THR A 334 30.61 -18.11 2.77
N ASN A 335 29.79 -17.45 1.95
CA ASN A 335 29.99 -16.09 1.44
C ASN A 335 28.90 -15.13 1.96
N LYS A 336 28.76 -15.03 3.28
CA LYS A 336 27.91 -14.00 3.86
C LYS A 336 28.54 -12.64 3.59
N MET A 337 27.78 -11.75 2.96
CA MET A 337 28.18 -10.36 2.78
C MET A 337 28.48 -9.74 4.14
N ASP A 338 29.62 -9.08 4.30
CA ASP A 338 29.98 -8.40 5.54
C ASP A 338 29.57 -6.91 5.50
N GLU A 339 29.86 -6.16 6.57
CA GLU A 339 29.55 -4.73 6.58
C GLU A 339 30.45 -3.89 5.65
N HIS A 340 31.65 -4.38 5.29
CA HIS A 340 32.50 -3.72 4.30
C HIS A 340 31.85 -3.76 2.92
N ASP A 341 31.40 -4.95 2.50
CA ASP A 341 30.70 -5.16 1.24
C ASP A 341 29.44 -4.28 1.13
N LEU A 342 28.73 -4.09 2.26
CA LEU A 342 27.59 -3.18 2.34
C LEU A 342 28.02 -1.72 2.07
N VAL A 343 29.09 -1.23 2.71
CA VAL A 343 29.59 0.13 2.47
C VAL A 343 30.02 0.32 1.02
N VAL A 344 30.72 -0.64 0.42
CA VAL A 344 31.06 -0.64 -1.01
C VAL A 344 29.79 -0.53 -1.85
N GLN A 345 28.75 -1.29 -1.53
CA GLN A 345 27.49 -1.22 -2.24
C GLN A 345 26.76 0.12 -2.05
N PHE A 346 26.83 0.73 -0.87
CA PHE A 346 26.25 2.06 -0.61
C PHE A 346 26.91 3.12 -1.48
N ILE A 347 28.25 3.09 -1.59
CA ILE A 347 29.03 3.97 -2.47
C ILE A 347 28.54 3.83 -3.91
N ARG A 348 28.45 2.60 -4.43
CA ARG A 348 28.00 2.32 -5.80
C ARG A 348 26.58 2.83 -6.06
N LEU A 349 25.65 2.61 -5.14
CA LEU A 349 24.26 3.08 -5.28
C LEU A 349 24.17 4.61 -5.27
N LEU A 350 24.93 5.29 -4.42
CA LEU A 350 25.03 6.75 -4.39
C LEU A 350 25.62 7.31 -5.69
N GLU A 351 26.59 6.61 -6.27
CA GLU A 351 27.15 6.97 -7.58
C GLU A 351 26.21 6.67 -8.76
N GLY A 352 25.14 5.90 -8.52
CA GLY A 352 24.24 5.42 -9.55
C GLY A 352 24.82 4.26 -10.36
N GLU A 353 25.91 3.64 -9.89
CA GLU A 353 26.54 2.49 -10.54
C GLU A 353 25.68 1.23 -10.44
N GLY A 354 25.76 0.40 -11.48
CA GLY A 354 25.07 -0.89 -11.53
C GLY A 354 23.59 -0.81 -11.87
N VAL A 355 23.02 0.39 -11.99
CA VAL A 355 21.63 0.60 -12.41
C VAL A 355 21.59 1.11 -13.85
N LYS A 356 21.25 0.21 -14.78
CA LYS A 356 21.06 0.50 -16.21
C LYS A 356 19.57 0.63 -16.49
N ASN A 357 19.03 1.83 -16.35
CA ASN A 357 17.68 2.14 -16.81
C ASN A 357 17.69 3.44 -17.62
N ASP A 358 17.40 3.33 -18.92
CA ASP A 358 17.36 4.45 -19.87
C ASP A 358 16.23 5.47 -19.59
N LYS A 359 15.34 5.16 -18.64
CA LYS A 359 14.23 6.03 -18.25
C LYS A 359 14.47 6.79 -16.95
N PHE A 360 15.52 6.45 -16.19
CA PHE A 360 15.80 7.06 -14.90
C PHE A 360 17.25 7.50 -14.78
N VAL A 361 17.44 8.68 -14.20
CA VAL A 361 18.72 9.07 -13.62
C VAL A 361 18.79 8.48 -12.22
N THR A 362 19.91 7.86 -11.86
CA THR A 362 20.14 7.18 -10.58
C THR A 362 21.25 7.85 -9.79
N GLY A 363 21.38 7.51 -8.51
CA GLY A 363 22.39 8.08 -7.63
C GLY A 363 22.17 9.57 -7.35
N LEU A 364 23.22 10.27 -6.93
CA LEU A 364 23.15 11.69 -6.54
C LEU A 364 22.76 12.62 -7.70
N GLU A 365 23.10 12.27 -8.94
CA GLU A 365 22.68 13.02 -10.12
C GLU A 365 21.15 13.05 -10.29
N SER A 366 20.42 12.06 -9.75
CA SER A 366 18.97 12.05 -9.77
C SER A 366 18.35 13.21 -8.97
N LEU A 367 18.98 13.62 -7.86
CA LEU A 367 18.52 14.74 -7.04
C LEU A 367 18.76 16.07 -7.76
N LYS A 368 19.88 16.19 -8.47
CA LYS A 368 20.15 17.36 -9.32
C LYS A 368 19.12 17.45 -10.44
N LYS A 369 18.85 16.34 -11.13
CA LYS A 369 17.81 16.26 -12.16
C LYS A 369 16.43 16.65 -11.60
N TRP A 370 16.10 16.21 -10.39
CA TRP A 370 14.87 16.57 -9.71
C TRP A 370 14.79 18.08 -9.41
N ALA A 371 15.86 18.66 -8.86
CA ALA A 371 15.91 20.09 -8.60
C ALA A 371 15.82 20.92 -9.89
N ASP A 372 16.49 20.50 -10.96
CA ASP A 372 16.44 21.17 -12.25
C ASP A 372 15.05 21.04 -12.89
N TYR A 373 14.36 19.91 -12.71
CA TYR A 373 12.95 19.77 -13.08
C TYR A 373 12.11 20.85 -12.40
N LEU A 374 12.21 21.03 -11.09
CA LEU A 374 11.47 22.07 -10.37
C LEU A 374 11.81 23.50 -10.82
N MET A 375 13.00 23.74 -11.36
CA MET A 375 13.42 25.06 -11.85
C MET A 375 12.99 25.36 -13.29
N GLN A 376 12.98 24.34 -14.17
CA GLN A 376 12.52 24.46 -15.57
C GLN A 376 11.01 24.60 -15.68
N SER A 377 10.34 24.19 -14.61
CA SER A 377 8.92 24.20 -14.42
C SER A 377 8.34 25.62 -14.36
N ASN A 378 8.16 26.28 -15.51
CA ASN A 378 7.07 27.26 -15.68
C ASN A 378 5.72 26.50 -15.71
N LEU A 379 5.50 25.62 -14.73
CA LEU A 379 4.43 24.64 -14.81
C LEU A 379 3.10 25.35 -14.66
N ASN A 380 2.29 25.23 -15.70
CA ASN A 380 0.85 25.27 -15.53
C ASN A 380 0.52 24.30 -14.39
N ALA A 381 -0.16 24.80 -13.35
CA ALA A 381 -0.45 24.04 -12.14
C ALA A 381 -1.15 22.70 -12.41
N GLU A 382 -1.75 22.53 -13.60
CA GLU A 382 -2.44 21.33 -14.06
C GLU A 382 -1.52 20.13 -14.37
N SER A 383 -0.23 20.32 -14.68
CA SER A 383 0.69 19.22 -15.01
C SER A 383 1.65 18.83 -13.87
N PHE A 384 1.59 19.54 -12.74
CA PHE A 384 2.43 19.25 -11.58
C PHE A 384 1.72 18.34 -10.59
N ASP A 385 2.22 17.11 -10.44
CA ASP A 385 1.70 16.18 -9.44
C ASP A 385 2.28 16.45 -8.06
N PHE A 386 1.62 17.35 -7.31
CA PHE A 386 1.96 17.67 -5.92
C PHE A 386 1.99 16.46 -5.00
N SER A 387 1.09 15.50 -5.22
CA SER A 387 0.98 14.31 -4.38
C SER A 387 2.21 13.43 -4.55
N TYR A 388 2.67 13.26 -5.79
CA TYR A 388 3.90 12.56 -6.10
C TYR A 388 5.13 13.25 -5.49
N GLN A 389 5.24 14.58 -5.58
CA GLN A 389 6.38 15.30 -5.00
C GLN A 389 6.45 15.14 -3.48
N ASN A 390 5.30 15.25 -2.81
CA ASN A 390 5.22 15.02 -1.38
C ASN A 390 5.62 13.58 -1.05
N LEU A 391 5.05 12.59 -1.75
CA LEU A 391 5.35 11.18 -1.56
C LEU A 391 6.85 10.89 -1.73
N LEU A 392 7.47 11.36 -2.82
CA LEU A 392 8.91 11.21 -3.07
C LEU A 392 9.76 11.83 -1.96
N SER A 393 9.34 12.99 -1.45
CA SER A 393 10.06 13.63 -0.33
C SER A 393 9.97 12.83 0.97
N GLN A 394 8.84 12.15 1.24
CA GLN A 394 8.70 11.27 2.41
C GLN A 394 9.62 10.06 2.29
N TYR A 395 9.69 9.45 1.10
CA TYR A 395 10.64 8.37 0.84
C TYR A 395 12.08 8.78 1.14
N ILE A 396 12.51 9.94 0.61
CA ILE A 396 13.87 10.44 0.82
C ILE A 396 14.13 10.78 2.29
N LEU A 397 13.16 11.36 3.00
CA LEU A 397 13.29 11.62 4.43
C LEU A 397 13.53 10.36 5.24
N THR A 398 12.77 9.30 4.96
CA THR A 398 12.95 8.01 5.61
C THR A 398 14.29 7.38 5.25
N GLN A 399 14.67 7.36 3.96
CA GLN A 399 15.96 6.86 3.49
C GLN A 399 17.14 7.51 4.23
N LEU A 400 17.12 8.86 4.36
CA LEU A 400 18.17 9.62 5.03
C LEU A 400 18.30 9.26 6.52
N LEU A 401 17.17 9.12 7.22
CA LEU A 401 17.16 8.80 8.64
C LEU A 401 17.60 7.35 8.90
N GLU A 402 17.11 6.40 8.09
CA GLU A 402 17.49 4.99 8.19
C GLU A 402 18.97 4.80 7.88
N ALA A 403 19.50 5.43 6.82
CA ALA A 403 20.92 5.43 6.51
C ALA A 403 21.77 5.91 7.70
N ALA A 404 21.39 7.03 8.33
CA ALA A 404 22.12 7.59 9.47
C ALA A 404 22.10 6.65 10.68
N ASN A 405 20.92 6.09 10.99
CA ASN A 405 20.75 5.15 12.10
C ASN A 405 21.54 3.86 11.88
N PHE A 406 21.55 3.33 10.66
CA PHE A 406 22.28 2.11 10.33
C PHE A 406 23.80 2.31 10.44
N LEU A 407 24.34 3.39 9.85
CA LEU A 407 25.76 3.71 9.99
C LEU A 407 26.15 3.92 11.47
N LYS A 408 25.27 4.53 12.27
CA LYS A 408 25.50 4.68 13.71
C LYS A 408 25.59 3.32 14.41
N ARG A 409 24.73 2.36 14.09
CA ARG A 409 24.81 0.98 14.62
C ARG A 409 26.13 0.31 14.25
N ILE A 410 26.64 0.53 13.03
CA ILE A 410 27.96 0.01 12.62
C ILE A 410 29.08 0.59 13.51
N VAL A 411 29.09 1.91 13.72
CA VAL A 411 30.09 2.58 14.57
C VAL A 411 30.03 2.07 16.02
N GLU A 412 28.83 1.89 16.56
CA GLU A 412 28.61 1.37 17.92
C GLU A 412 29.03 -0.09 18.06
N LYS A 413 28.77 -0.92 17.03
CA LYS A 413 29.16 -2.34 16.99
C LYS A 413 30.68 -2.52 16.95
N TYR A 414 31.41 -1.64 16.28
CA TYR A 414 32.86 -1.73 16.09
C TYR A 414 33.60 -0.51 16.67
N PRO A 415 33.71 -0.40 18.01
CA PRO A 415 34.35 0.74 18.63
C PRO A 415 35.85 0.81 18.28
N ARG A 416 36.38 2.03 18.16
CA ARG A 416 37.80 2.35 17.94
C ARG A 416 38.39 1.90 16.59
N LYS A 417 37.56 1.69 15.56
CA LYS A 417 38.06 1.50 14.20
C LYS A 417 38.45 2.84 13.57
N THR A 418 39.51 2.83 12.78
CA THR A 418 40.04 4.01 12.08
C THR A 418 39.01 4.65 11.14
N TRP A 419 38.18 3.82 10.50
CA TRP A 419 37.10 4.25 9.63
C TRP A 419 35.88 4.85 10.34
N ASN A 420 35.75 4.70 11.68
CA ASN A 420 34.60 5.23 12.43
C ASN A 420 34.47 6.75 12.27
N HIS A 421 35.58 7.48 12.25
CA HIS A 421 35.57 8.93 12.09
C HIS A 421 34.84 9.37 10.81
N TYR A 422 35.06 8.65 9.71
CA TYR A 422 34.42 8.95 8.42
C TYR A 422 32.95 8.50 8.39
N LEU A 423 32.59 7.40 9.06
CA LEU A 423 31.18 7.04 9.20
C LEU A 423 30.43 8.06 10.07
N GLU A 424 31.04 8.57 11.13
CA GLU A 424 30.46 9.65 11.96
C GLU A 424 30.26 10.95 11.17
N GLU A 425 31.22 11.30 10.30
CA GLU A 425 31.09 12.41 9.37
C GLU A 425 29.92 12.18 8.37
N ALA A 426 29.82 10.97 7.80
CA ALA A 426 28.70 10.60 6.94
C ALA A 426 27.35 10.71 7.67
N ILE A 427 27.24 10.22 8.91
CA ILE A 427 26.04 10.35 9.76
C ILE A 427 25.68 11.81 9.99
N PHE A 428 26.67 12.66 10.28
CA PHE A 428 26.46 14.10 10.43
C PHE A 428 25.83 14.71 9.17
N HIS A 429 26.40 14.42 8.00
CA HIS A 429 25.89 14.97 6.73
C HIS A 429 24.52 14.41 6.34
N LEU A 430 24.22 13.13 6.64
CA LEU A 430 22.87 12.57 6.47
C LEU A 430 21.84 13.32 7.31
N HIS A 431 22.15 13.66 8.57
CA HIS A 431 21.27 14.48 9.39
C HIS A 431 21.09 15.91 8.86
N GLN A 432 22.12 16.51 8.25
CA GLN A 432 21.98 17.83 7.62
C GLN A 432 21.09 17.76 6.37
N ALA A 433 21.28 16.75 5.52
CA ALA A 433 20.42 16.47 4.37
C ALA A 433 18.96 16.31 4.83
N TYR A 434 18.72 15.52 5.88
CA TYR A 434 17.40 15.32 6.47
C TYR A 434 16.77 16.66 6.91
N LYS A 435 17.53 17.50 7.63
CA LYS A 435 17.05 18.84 8.07
C LYS A 435 16.66 19.76 6.90
N HIS A 436 17.34 19.65 5.76
CA HIS A 436 16.96 20.37 4.56
C HIS A 436 15.66 19.82 3.95
N MET A 437 15.59 18.49 3.76
CA MET A 437 14.42 17.83 3.18
C MET A 437 13.17 17.91 4.07
N GLN A 438 13.32 18.04 5.40
CA GLN A 438 12.18 18.10 6.31
C GLN A 438 11.33 19.37 6.08
N LYS A 439 11.92 20.40 5.47
CA LYS A 439 11.24 21.63 5.08
C LYS A 439 10.47 21.49 3.76
N TYR A 440 10.76 20.45 2.98
CA TYR A 440 10.19 20.25 1.64
C TYR A 440 8.68 19.97 1.69
N PRO A 441 8.14 19.06 2.54
CA PRO A 441 6.70 18.83 2.63
C PRO A 441 5.89 20.09 2.98
N VAL A 442 6.49 21.07 3.68
CA VAL A 442 5.83 22.35 3.98
C VAL A 442 5.55 23.16 2.70
N LEU A 443 6.42 23.05 1.69
CA LEU A 443 6.26 23.70 0.39
C LEU A 443 5.33 22.93 -0.55
N PHE A 444 5.14 21.62 -0.31
CA PHE A 444 4.39 20.70 -1.17
C PHE A 444 3.44 19.81 -0.35
N SER A 445 2.65 20.41 0.55
CA SER A 445 1.74 19.62 1.40
C SER A 445 0.58 19.04 0.60
N SER A 446 0.28 17.75 0.80
CA SER A 446 -0.86 17.06 0.19
C SER A 446 -2.23 17.58 0.67
N THR A 447 -2.28 18.29 1.80
CA THR A 447 -3.53 18.85 2.36
C THR A 447 -3.89 20.22 1.78
N LEU A 448 -3.00 20.84 1.01
CA LEU A 448 -3.24 22.16 0.44
C LEU A 448 -4.11 22.02 -0.82
N ASN A 449 -5.35 22.51 -0.73
CA ASN A 449 -6.15 22.80 -1.91
C ASN A 449 -5.31 23.69 -2.84
N SER A 450 -5.04 23.19 -4.04
CA SER A 450 -4.08 23.68 -5.05
C SER A 450 -4.30 25.12 -5.55
N HIS A 451 -5.21 25.89 -4.94
CA HIS A 451 -5.65 27.19 -5.43
C HIS A 451 -5.11 28.40 -4.67
N ASN A 452 -4.54 28.25 -3.46
CA ASN A 452 -4.31 29.42 -2.58
C ASN A 452 -2.88 29.64 -2.05
N PHE A 453 -1.88 28.83 -2.43
CA PHE A 453 -0.49 29.11 -2.02
C PHE A 453 0.45 29.20 -3.22
N PRO A 454 1.31 30.23 -3.29
CA PRO A 454 2.41 30.26 -4.24
C PRO A 454 3.41 29.17 -3.83
N VAL A 455 3.29 28.02 -4.45
CA VAL A 455 4.27 26.94 -4.35
C VAL A 455 5.60 27.50 -4.83
N SER A 456 6.58 27.54 -3.94
CA SER A 456 7.92 27.99 -4.30
C SER A 456 8.70 26.80 -4.88
N CYS A 457 8.49 26.50 -6.16
CA CYS A 457 9.28 25.47 -6.86
C CYS A 457 10.78 25.76 -6.77
N SER A 458 11.18 27.05 -6.80
CA SER A 458 12.55 27.49 -6.56
C SER A 458 13.03 27.21 -5.13
N GLY A 459 12.16 27.39 -4.13
CA GLY A 459 12.41 26.97 -2.75
C GLY A 459 12.62 25.47 -2.63
N GLY A 460 11.74 24.67 -3.24
CA GLY A 460 11.85 23.22 -3.32
C GLY A 460 13.16 22.75 -3.95
N ALA A 461 13.49 23.31 -5.11
CA ALA A 461 14.74 23.05 -5.81
C ALA A 461 15.97 23.40 -4.97
N SER A 462 15.93 24.53 -4.26
CA SER A 462 17.01 24.95 -3.36
C SER A 462 17.22 23.96 -2.21
N LEU A 463 16.15 23.44 -1.62
CA LEU A 463 16.23 22.43 -0.55
C LEU A 463 16.83 21.12 -1.07
N ILE A 464 16.39 20.64 -2.24
CA ILE A 464 16.93 19.43 -2.86
C ILE A 464 18.42 19.59 -3.16
N LYS A 465 18.85 20.73 -3.73
CA LYS A 465 20.27 21.01 -4.01
C LYS A 465 21.12 20.96 -2.75
N LYS A 466 20.68 21.60 -1.67
CA LYS A 466 21.39 21.56 -0.37
C LYS A 466 21.46 20.15 0.21
N SER A 467 20.40 19.36 0.05
CA SER A 467 20.40 17.95 0.45
C SER A 467 21.39 17.13 -0.38
N ALA A 468 21.43 17.34 -1.69
CA ALA A 468 22.37 16.68 -2.60
C ALA A 468 23.81 17.03 -2.24
N ASP A 469 24.12 18.31 -1.96
CA ASP A 469 25.46 18.73 -1.52
C ASP A 469 25.91 17.98 -0.26
N CYS A 470 25.03 17.85 0.74
CA CYS A 470 25.30 17.03 1.92
C CYS A 470 25.57 15.57 1.57
N LEU A 471 24.80 14.99 0.65
CA LEU A 471 24.99 13.61 0.22
C LEU A 471 26.28 13.38 -0.60
N TYR A 472 26.79 14.38 -1.32
CA TYR A 472 28.13 14.30 -1.92
C TYR A 472 29.22 14.21 -0.85
N HIS A 473 29.05 14.91 0.28
CA HIS A 473 29.95 14.74 1.43
C HIS A 473 29.82 13.34 2.04
N VAL A 474 28.59 12.80 2.19
CA VAL A 474 28.36 11.41 2.62
C VAL A 474 29.13 10.43 1.73
N LEU A 475 29.00 10.54 0.40
CA LEU A 475 29.71 9.69 -0.55
C LEU A 475 31.24 9.78 -0.37
N LYS A 476 31.78 10.98 -0.19
CA LYS A 476 33.21 11.19 0.04
C LYS A 476 33.69 10.53 1.34
N SER A 477 32.95 10.68 2.43
CA SER A 477 33.28 10.08 3.72
C SER A 477 33.16 8.55 3.67
N LEU A 478 32.12 8.00 3.04
CA LEU A 478 31.99 6.55 2.84
C LEU A 478 33.16 5.96 2.05
N LYS A 479 33.60 6.61 0.96
CA LYS A 479 34.80 6.18 0.23
C LYS A 479 36.07 6.22 1.09
N SER A 480 36.18 7.21 1.96
CA SER A 480 37.33 7.32 2.86
C SER A 480 37.29 6.24 3.96
N ALA A 481 36.08 5.88 4.42
CA ALA A 481 35.86 4.75 5.32
C ALA A 481 36.23 3.42 4.66
N GLU A 482 35.82 3.20 3.41
CA GLU A 482 36.11 1.99 2.63
C GLU A 482 37.61 1.76 2.43
N VAL A 483 38.38 2.80 2.09
CA VAL A 483 39.85 2.71 1.97
C VAL A 483 40.54 2.32 3.29
N LEU A 484 39.93 2.62 4.44
CA LEU A 484 40.48 2.37 5.77
C LEU A 484 39.88 1.17 6.49
N TRP A 485 38.95 0.48 5.84
CA TRP A 485 38.25 -0.69 6.40
C TRP A 485 39.21 -1.87 6.59
#